data_AF-A0A9W9F7J0-F1
#
_entry.id   AF-A0A9W9F7J0-F1
#
_cell.length_a   1.000
_cell.length_b   1.000
_cell.length_c   1.000
_cell.angle_alpha   90.00
_cell.angle_beta   90.00
_cell.angle_gamma   90.00
#
_symmetry.space_group_name_H-M   'P 1'
#
loop_
_entity.id
_entity.type
_entity.pdbx_description
1 polymer ?
#
loop_
_entity_poly.entity_id
_entity_poly.type
_entity_poly.pdbx_seq_one_letter_code
_entity_poly.pdbx_strand_id
1 'polypeptide(L)'
;MHLFGEEEVHKLDILAIQEPSINTLTEPMTTYSQALGGRFHVVLRPTASTEPIPRVCFFINKRLDPRTWTVRHITRDISTVSINASTGTIHIHNVYNPSPRLSQDDVLREGEANEGPADAQSTLIPLHHALSRSGQHMVVGDFNLHHPQWSRRGYYRTDVEAEDLIGLMGDHGLELLTPRGTTTCEKHERGAVWKTTIDLAWASSTLANRLIRCEAQRQWLHAADHVPVLTEVNIETQQRPRHKRLQWKNADWKAWLAALTPRS
;
A
#
# COMPACT_ATOMS: atom_id res chain seq x y z
N MET A 1 -14.94 10.61 10.50
CA MET A 1 -14.57 10.55 9.07
C MET A 1 -13.53 9.42 8.94
N HIS A 2 -13.32 8.82 7.79
CA HIS A 2 -12.39 7.68 7.59
C HIS A 2 -11.56 8.02 6.35
N LEU A 3 -10.35 7.48 6.20
CA LEU A 3 -9.48 7.75 5.03
C LEU A 3 -10.25 7.73 3.70
N PHE A 4 -11.08 6.69 3.50
CA PHE A 4 -11.89 6.52 2.29
C PHE A 4 -13.03 7.52 2.10
N GLY A 5 -13.31 8.37 3.08
CA GLY A 5 -14.27 9.47 2.97
C GLY A 5 -13.67 10.75 2.38
N GLU A 6 -12.34 10.85 2.31
CA GLU A 6 -11.64 12.04 1.78
C GLU A 6 -11.81 12.15 0.26
N GLU A 7 -12.28 13.29 -0.23
CA GLU A 7 -12.51 13.51 -1.67
C GLU A 7 -11.21 13.43 -2.49
N GLU A 8 -10.09 13.91 -1.94
CA GLU A 8 -8.79 13.84 -2.60
C GLU A 8 -8.31 12.39 -2.76
N VAL A 9 -8.61 11.51 -1.80
CA VAL A 9 -8.29 10.08 -1.88
C VAL A 9 -8.99 9.42 -3.06
N HIS A 10 -10.18 9.87 -3.44
CA HIS A 10 -10.91 9.34 -4.59
C HIS A 10 -10.25 9.68 -5.94
N LYS A 11 -9.34 10.66 -5.94
CA LYS A 11 -8.56 11.11 -7.11
C LYS A 11 -7.18 10.46 -7.17
N LEU A 12 -6.81 9.58 -6.25
CA LEU A 12 -5.52 8.87 -6.31
C LEU A 12 -5.61 7.69 -7.28
N ASP A 13 -4.46 7.33 -7.88
CA ASP A 13 -4.35 6.20 -8.80
C ASP A 13 -4.35 4.86 -8.07
N ILE A 14 -3.61 4.78 -6.97
CA ILE A 14 -3.40 3.56 -6.21
C ILE A 14 -3.39 3.90 -4.72
N LEU A 15 -4.11 3.12 -3.93
CA LEU A 15 -3.97 3.10 -2.47
C LEU A 15 -3.29 1.78 -2.09
N ALA A 16 -2.13 1.86 -1.45
CA ALA A 16 -1.44 0.73 -0.84
C ALA A 16 -1.82 0.72 0.64
N ILE A 17 -2.64 -0.24 1.07
CA ILE A 17 -3.18 -0.31 2.43
C ILE A 17 -2.54 -1.46 3.17
N GLN A 18 -2.04 -1.18 4.37
CA GLN A 18 -1.58 -2.16 5.35
C GLN A 18 -2.68 -2.34 6.41
N GLU A 19 -2.73 -3.54 7.00
CA GLU A 19 -3.73 -3.96 7.97
C GLU A 19 -5.17 -3.58 7.60
N PRO A 20 -5.64 -3.90 6.37
CA PRO A 20 -7.00 -3.57 5.97
C PRO A 20 -8.02 -4.24 6.91
N SER A 21 -9.14 -3.57 7.15
CA SER A 21 -10.27 -4.22 7.85
C SER A 21 -10.79 -5.38 7.01
N ILE A 22 -10.58 -6.61 7.48
CA ILE A 22 -10.97 -7.84 6.78
C ILE A 22 -12.29 -8.38 7.32
N ASN A 23 -13.21 -8.69 6.41
CA ASN A 23 -14.38 -9.49 6.70
C ASN A 23 -14.02 -10.98 6.53
N THR A 24 -13.85 -11.66 7.66
CA THR A 24 -13.51 -13.09 7.73
C THR A 24 -14.71 -14.02 7.55
N LEU A 25 -15.93 -13.47 7.46
CA LEU A 25 -17.16 -14.23 7.26
C LEU A 25 -17.45 -14.54 5.78
N THR A 26 -16.66 -14.01 4.84
CA THR A 26 -16.78 -14.30 3.41
C THR A 26 -15.75 -15.31 2.94
N GLU A 27 -16.07 -16.03 1.88
CA GLU A 27 -15.21 -17.05 1.28
C GLU A 27 -15.08 -16.78 -0.24
N PRO A 28 -13.95 -16.24 -0.73
CA PRO A 28 -12.76 -15.81 0.02
C PRO A 28 -13.01 -14.59 0.92
N MET A 29 -12.09 -14.31 1.85
CA MET A 29 -12.10 -13.10 2.69
C MET A 29 -12.18 -11.83 1.84
N THR A 30 -12.86 -10.80 2.34
CA THR A 30 -13.07 -9.52 1.64
C THR A 30 -12.69 -8.33 2.52
N THR A 31 -12.60 -7.13 1.93
CA THR A 31 -12.38 -5.87 2.68
C THR A 31 -13.37 -4.79 2.23
N TYR A 32 -13.59 -3.80 3.10
CA TYR A 32 -14.54 -2.72 2.89
C TYR A 32 -14.06 -1.73 1.81
N SER A 33 -14.96 -1.31 0.93
CA SER A 33 -14.66 -0.36 -0.16
C SER A 33 -15.82 0.59 -0.49
N GLN A 34 -16.95 0.50 0.23
CA GLN A 34 -18.19 1.17 -0.13
C GLN A 34 -18.02 2.70 -0.13
N ALA A 35 -17.26 3.26 0.82
CA ALA A 35 -16.95 4.68 0.89
C ALA A 35 -16.19 5.21 -0.34
N LEU A 36 -15.49 4.34 -1.09
CA LEU A 36 -14.80 4.70 -2.33
C LEU A 36 -15.74 4.80 -3.55
N GLY A 37 -17.04 4.52 -3.37
CA GLY A 37 -18.06 4.73 -4.41
C GLY A 37 -17.88 3.87 -5.65
N GLY A 38 -17.26 2.69 -5.50
CA GLY A 38 -16.99 1.77 -6.61
C GLY A 38 -15.97 2.30 -7.64
N ARG A 39 -15.17 3.33 -7.30
CA ARG A 39 -14.15 3.91 -8.19
C ARG A 39 -12.88 3.09 -8.31
N PHE A 40 -12.66 2.13 -7.42
CA PHE A 40 -11.45 1.34 -7.36
C PHE A 40 -11.75 -0.15 -7.60
N HIS A 41 -10.79 -0.85 -8.18
CA HIS A 41 -10.65 -2.30 -8.08
C HIS A 41 -10.05 -2.62 -6.71
N VAL A 42 -10.73 -3.47 -5.94
CA VAL A 42 -10.18 -4.01 -4.68
C VAL A 42 -9.33 -5.21 -5.03
N VAL A 43 -8.06 -5.15 -4.63
CA VAL A 43 -7.06 -6.17 -4.89
C VAL A 43 -6.56 -6.68 -3.55
N LEU A 44 -7.27 -7.68 -3.04
CA LEU A 44 -6.92 -8.42 -1.84
C LEU A 44 -6.52 -9.83 -2.24
N ARG A 45 -5.51 -10.40 -1.57
CA ARG A 45 -5.15 -11.80 -1.77
C ARG A 45 -6.40 -12.68 -1.55
N PRO A 46 -6.78 -13.53 -2.51
CA PRO A 46 -7.82 -14.53 -2.26
C PRO A 46 -7.33 -15.46 -1.14
N THR A 47 -8.03 -15.47 -0.02
CA THR A 47 -7.63 -16.17 1.20
C THR A 47 -8.85 -16.81 1.80
N ALA A 48 -8.78 -18.10 2.09
CA ALA A 48 -9.87 -18.81 2.74
C ALA A 48 -10.03 -18.40 4.20
N SER A 49 -11.22 -18.57 4.75
CA SER A 49 -11.53 -18.23 6.15
C SER A 49 -10.64 -18.94 7.18
N THR A 50 -10.01 -20.05 6.80
CA THR A 50 -9.09 -20.85 7.62
C THR A 50 -7.61 -20.49 7.45
N GLU A 51 -7.28 -19.66 6.48
CA GLU A 51 -5.91 -19.25 6.17
C GLU A 51 -5.50 -17.97 6.94
N PRO A 52 -4.19 -17.72 7.10
CA PRO A 52 -3.71 -16.49 7.72
C PRO A 52 -4.19 -15.22 7.02
N ILE A 53 -4.76 -14.30 7.78
CA ILE A 53 -5.38 -13.06 7.27
C ILE A 53 -4.38 -12.23 6.45
N PRO A 54 -4.70 -11.81 5.22
CA PRO A 54 -3.87 -10.88 4.46
C PRO A 54 -3.75 -9.52 5.17
N ARG A 55 -2.52 -9.03 5.33
CA ARG A 55 -2.21 -7.74 5.98
C ARG A 55 -1.89 -6.62 5.00
N VAL A 56 -1.96 -6.88 3.70
CA VAL A 56 -1.83 -5.85 2.66
C VAL A 56 -2.87 -6.02 1.58
N CYS A 57 -3.33 -4.90 1.03
CA CYS A 57 -4.14 -4.88 -0.17
C CYS A 57 -3.88 -3.63 -1.00
N PHE A 58 -4.34 -3.63 -2.25
CA PHE A 58 -4.37 -2.45 -3.08
C PHE A 58 -5.80 -2.06 -3.43
N PHE A 59 -6.03 -0.76 -3.55
CA PHE A 59 -7.16 -0.20 -4.27
C PHE A 59 -6.62 0.49 -5.52
N ILE A 60 -6.96 -0.02 -6.70
CA ILE A 60 -6.46 0.52 -7.98
C ILE A 60 -7.59 1.27 -8.67
N ASN A 61 -7.41 2.55 -8.96
CA ASN A 61 -8.43 3.39 -9.54
C ASN A 61 -8.84 2.85 -10.92
N LYS A 62 -10.14 2.74 -11.17
CA LYS A 62 -10.71 2.24 -12.45
C LYS A 62 -10.43 3.15 -13.64
N ARG A 63 -9.83 4.33 -13.41
CA ARG A 63 -9.29 5.19 -14.47
C ARG A 63 -8.00 4.63 -15.07
N LEU A 64 -7.23 3.82 -14.35
CA LEU A 64 -6.11 3.09 -14.93
C LEU A 64 -6.64 1.95 -15.79
N ASP A 65 -6.09 1.77 -17.00
CA ASP A 65 -6.51 0.70 -17.88
C ASP A 65 -6.20 -0.67 -17.22
N PRO A 66 -7.20 -1.51 -16.93
CA PRO A 66 -6.97 -2.80 -16.27
C PRO A 66 -6.13 -3.79 -17.08
N ARG A 67 -5.86 -3.51 -18.36
CA ARG A 67 -4.98 -4.31 -19.21
C ARG A 67 -3.50 -3.96 -19.05
N THR A 68 -3.19 -2.83 -18.42
CA THR A 68 -1.82 -2.33 -18.29
C THR A 68 -1.24 -2.57 -16.91
N TRP A 69 -1.93 -3.32 -16.05
CA TRP A 69 -1.37 -3.73 -14.77
C TRP A 69 -1.73 -5.17 -14.40
N THR A 70 -0.89 -5.79 -13.59
CA THR A 70 -1.09 -7.12 -13.03
C THR A 70 -0.74 -7.12 -11.55
N VAL A 71 -1.21 -8.13 -10.81
CA VAL A 71 -0.93 -8.25 -9.38
C VAL A 71 -0.35 -9.61 -9.05
N ARG A 72 0.63 -9.62 -8.15
CA ARG A 72 1.17 -10.82 -7.51
C ARG A 72 1.10 -10.65 -6.00
N HIS A 73 0.51 -11.63 -5.33
CA HIS A 73 0.56 -11.75 -3.87
C HIS A 73 1.75 -12.63 -3.52
N ILE A 74 2.77 -12.06 -2.90
CA ILE A 74 4.03 -12.77 -2.59
C ILE A 74 3.88 -13.52 -1.27
N THR A 75 3.41 -12.82 -0.24
CA THR A 75 3.08 -13.38 1.07
C THR A 75 1.74 -12.81 1.54
N ARG A 76 1.34 -13.06 2.79
CA ARG A 76 0.21 -12.33 3.41
C ARG A 76 0.54 -10.86 3.68
N ASP A 77 1.83 -10.51 3.63
CA ASP A 77 2.41 -9.22 4.04
C ASP A 77 2.98 -8.41 2.88
N ILE A 78 3.12 -9.03 1.71
CA ILE A 78 3.66 -8.40 0.52
C ILE A 78 2.77 -8.68 -0.67
N SER A 79 2.30 -7.62 -1.30
CA SER A 79 1.65 -7.68 -2.61
C SER A 79 2.37 -6.72 -3.57
N THR A 80 2.42 -7.08 -4.84
CA THR A 80 3.05 -6.26 -5.88
C THR A 80 2.09 -5.99 -7.01
N VAL A 81 1.87 -4.72 -7.32
CA VAL A 81 1.21 -4.27 -8.56
C VAL A 81 2.30 -3.98 -9.58
N SER A 82 2.22 -4.57 -10.76
CA SER A 82 3.13 -4.25 -11.87
C SER A 82 2.36 -3.46 -12.92
N ILE A 83 2.84 -2.26 -13.27
CA ILE A 83 2.21 -1.36 -14.24
C ILE A 83 3.12 -1.24 -15.45
N ASN A 84 2.56 -1.41 -16.64
CA ASN A 84 3.24 -1.12 -17.90
C ASN A 84 3.11 0.38 -18.19
N ALA A 85 4.17 1.14 -17.92
CA ALA A 85 4.26 2.56 -18.22
C ALA A 85 5.07 2.79 -19.51
N SER A 86 5.05 4.03 -20.02
CA SER A 86 5.85 4.40 -21.20
C SER A 86 7.35 4.25 -20.99
N THR A 87 7.81 4.34 -19.73
CA THR A 87 9.20 4.16 -19.31
C THR A 87 9.58 2.70 -19.02
N GLY A 88 8.70 1.74 -19.31
CA GLY A 88 8.84 0.33 -18.98
C GLY A 88 7.99 -0.10 -17.79
N THR A 89 8.21 -1.34 -17.33
CA THR A 89 7.46 -1.91 -16.22
C THR A 89 7.87 -1.31 -14.89
N ILE A 90 6.88 -0.87 -14.10
CA ILE A 90 7.06 -0.39 -12.73
C ILE A 90 6.39 -1.37 -11.78
N HIS A 91 7.15 -1.86 -10.81
CA HIS A 91 6.69 -2.72 -9.73
C HIS A 91 6.47 -1.89 -8.46
N ILE A 92 5.24 -1.81 -7.99
CA ILE A 92 4.88 -1.17 -6.73
C ILE A 92 4.63 -2.28 -5.72
N HIS A 93 5.51 -2.38 -4.72
CA HIS A 93 5.45 -3.36 -3.64
C HIS A 93 4.79 -2.71 -2.43
N ASN A 94 3.65 -3.23 -1.98
CA ASN A 94 3.03 -2.89 -0.71
C ASN A 94 3.50 -3.91 0.33
N VAL A 95 4.20 -3.42 1.35
CA VAL A 95 4.84 -4.22 2.39
C VAL A 95 4.22 -3.86 3.74
N TYR A 96 3.95 -4.88 4.55
CA TYR A 96 3.75 -4.73 5.98
C TYR A 96 4.81 -5.59 6.68
N ASN A 97 5.85 -4.98 7.23
CA ASN A 97 6.83 -5.70 8.03
C ASN A 97 6.36 -5.72 9.49
N PRO A 98 6.13 -6.90 10.10
CA PRO A 98 5.69 -6.98 11.48
C PRO A 98 6.71 -6.34 12.41
N SER A 99 6.24 -5.69 13.49
CA SER A 99 7.13 -5.19 14.54
C SER A 99 8.11 -6.28 15.00
N PRO A 100 9.42 -5.99 15.07
CA PRO A 100 10.38 -6.90 15.66
C PRO A 100 9.97 -7.19 17.10
N ARG A 101 10.15 -8.43 17.56
CA ARG A 101 10.00 -8.73 18.98
C ARG A 101 11.07 -7.95 19.74
N LEU A 102 10.64 -7.04 20.59
CA LEU A 102 11.54 -6.26 21.45
C LEU A 102 12.35 -7.21 22.32
N SER A 103 13.64 -6.94 22.49
CA SER A 103 14.44 -7.61 23.51
C SER A 103 13.96 -7.17 24.89
N GLN A 104 14.23 -7.97 25.93
CA GLN A 104 13.81 -7.63 27.29
C GLN A 104 14.41 -6.29 27.78
N ASP A 105 15.57 -5.89 27.27
CA ASP A 105 16.20 -4.60 27.57
C ASP A 105 15.49 -3.41 26.87
N ASP A 106 14.91 -3.64 25.68
CA ASP A 106 14.09 -2.64 24.98
C ASP A 106 12.75 -2.44 25.68
N VAL A 107 12.13 -3.52 26.17
CA VAL A 107 10.90 -3.47 26.99
C VAL A 107 11.09 -2.64 28.26
N LEU A 108 12.25 -2.77 28.92
CA LEU A 108 12.58 -2.01 30.13
C LEU A 108 12.81 -0.52 29.85
N ARG A 109 13.25 -0.15 28.64
CA ARG A 109 13.45 1.24 28.21
C ARG A 109 12.18 1.90 27.69
N GLU A 110 11.30 1.12 27.07
CA GLU A 110 10.10 1.62 26.39
C GLU A 110 8.83 1.50 27.23
N GLY A 111 8.85 0.72 28.32
CA GLY A 111 7.71 0.55 29.21
C GLY A 111 6.61 -0.38 28.68
N GLU A 112 6.77 -0.93 27.47
CA GLU A 112 5.85 -1.92 26.88
C GLU A 112 6.60 -2.97 26.06
N ALA A 113 6.19 -4.22 26.20
CA ALA A 113 6.54 -5.29 25.27
C ALA A 113 5.53 -5.24 24.14
N ASN A 114 5.90 -4.67 23.00
CA ASN A 114 5.13 -4.89 21.79
C ASN A 114 5.41 -6.33 21.34
N GLU A 115 4.66 -7.28 21.90
CA GLU A 115 4.66 -8.66 21.41
C GLU A 115 4.02 -8.65 20.02
N GLY A 116 4.84 -8.41 19.00
CA GLY A 116 4.48 -8.67 17.62
C GLY A 116 3.87 -10.08 17.51
N PRO A 117 3.00 -10.32 16.51
CA PRO A 117 2.22 -11.55 16.46
C PRO A 117 3.11 -12.80 16.55
N ALA A 118 2.58 -13.87 17.14
CA ALA A 118 3.36 -15.06 17.45
C ALA A 118 4.09 -15.66 16.22
N ASP A 119 3.54 -15.43 15.02
CA ASP A 119 4.05 -15.84 13.72
C ASP A 119 4.75 -14.72 12.92
N ALA A 120 5.11 -13.61 13.56
CA ALA A 120 5.82 -12.49 12.94
C ALA A 120 7.10 -12.98 12.25
N GLN A 121 7.15 -12.82 10.92
CA GLN A 121 8.31 -13.13 10.09
C GLN A 121 8.73 -11.87 9.35
N SER A 122 10.05 -11.67 9.28
CA SER A 122 10.68 -10.65 8.45
C SER A 122 10.16 -10.72 7.02
N THR A 123 9.89 -9.56 6.44
CA THR A 123 9.51 -9.44 5.02
C THR A 123 10.70 -9.29 4.07
N LEU A 124 11.92 -9.14 4.59
CA LEU A 124 13.10 -8.76 3.78
C LEU A 124 13.48 -9.83 2.76
N ILE A 125 13.49 -11.11 3.13
CA ILE A 125 13.83 -12.21 2.19
C ILE A 125 12.79 -12.31 1.06
N PRO A 126 11.47 -12.41 1.33
CA PRO A 126 10.47 -12.36 0.26
C PRO A 126 10.54 -11.08 -0.59
N LEU A 127 10.83 -9.92 0.03
CA LEU A 127 10.99 -8.66 -0.69
C LEU A 127 12.19 -8.69 -1.63
N HIS A 128 13.34 -9.21 -1.19
CA HIS A 128 14.55 -9.38 -2.02
C HIS A 128 14.25 -10.19 -3.29
N HIS A 129 13.52 -11.30 -3.16
CA HIS A 129 13.09 -12.10 -4.31
C HIS A 129 12.14 -11.33 -5.24
N ALA A 130 11.23 -10.51 -4.68
CA ALA A 130 10.33 -9.68 -5.48
C ALA A 130 11.08 -8.58 -6.25
N LEU A 131 12.14 -8.02 -5.65
CA LEU A 131 13.01 -7.00 -6.25
C LEU A 131 13.95 -7.53 -7.32
N SER A 132 14.21 -8.84 -7.36
CA SER A 132 15.05 -9.47 -8.40
C SER A 132 14.45 -9.45 -9.82
N ARG A 133 13.19 -8.99 -9.96
CA ARG A 133 12.51 -8.87 -11.25
C ARG A 133 13.05 -7.66 -12.02
N SER A 134 13.15 -7.77 -13.34
CA SER A 134 13.52 -6.61 -14.17
C SER A 134 12.41 -5.56 -14.21
N GLY A 135 12.80 -4.30 -14.10
CA GLY A 135 11.86 -3.17 -14.12
C GLY A 135 12.37 -2.02 -13.26
N GLN A 136 11.50 -1.06 -12.99
CA GLN A 136 11.71 -0.06 -11.95
C GLN A 136 10.86 -0.44 -10.74
N HIS A 137 11.34 -0.13 -9.54
CA HIS A 137 10.71 -0.55 -8.30
C HIS A 137 10.33 0.64 -7.44
N MET A 138 9.16 0.57 -6.84
CA MET A 138 8.75 1.41 -5.72
C MET A 138 8.30 0.50 -4.59
N VAL A 139 8.87 0.66 -3.40
CA VAL A 139 8.47 -0.09 -2.21
C VAL A 139 7.83 0.87 -1.23
N VAL A 140 6.60 0.61 -0.85
CA VAL A 140 5.82 1.42 0.10
C VAL A 140 5.26 0.51 1.18
N GLY A 141 5.22 0.97 2.42
CA GLY A 141 4.72 0.12 3.48
C GLY A 141 4.93 0.66 4.88
N ASP A 142 4.29 -0.02 5.82
CA ASP A 142 4.63 0.05 7.23
C ASP A 142 5.74 -0.98 7.49
N PHE A 143 6.93 -0.48 7.83
CA PHE A 143 8.07 -1.33 8.10
C PHE A 143 8.21 -1.69 9.59
N ASN A 144 7.55 -0.97 10.50
CA ASN A 144 7.77 -1.09 11.94
C ASN A 144 9.27 -1.08 12.36
N LEU A 145 10.11 -0.39 11.59
CA LEU A 145 11.56 -0.32 11.81
C LEU A 145 11.98 1.11 12.08
N HIS A 146 12.82 1.26 13.10
CA HIS A 146 13.40 2.51 13.55
C HIS A 146 14.85 2.60 13.11
N HIS A 147 15.22 3.71 12.49
CA HIS A 147 16.61 4.01 12.15
C HIS A 147 16.85 5.53 12.09
N PRO A 148 18.04 6.03 12.48
CA PRO A 148 18.38 7.46 12.40
C PRO A 148 18.31 8.07 11.00
N GLN A 149 18.40 7.26 9.94
CA GLN A 149 18.33 7.70 8.54
C GLN A 149 16.97 8.30 8.17
N TRP A 150 15.87 7.71 8.65
CA TRP A 150 14.51 8.22 8.42
C TRP A 150 13.88 8.85 9.66
N SER A 151 14.36 8.55 10.85
CA SER A 151 13.82 9.13 12.08
C SER A 151 14.20 10.61 12.24
N ARG A 152 13.38 11.33 13.03
CA ARG A 152 13.66 12.73 13.41
C ARG A 152 15.02 12.84 14.09
N ARG A 153 15.69 13.99 13.92
CA ARG A 153 16.95 14.27 14.64
C ARG A 153 16.72 14.17 16.16
N GLY A 154 17.67 13.54 16.86
CA GLY A 154 17.59 13.29 18.30
C GLY A 154 16.76 12.07 18.69
N TYR A 155 16.22 11.30 17.73
CA TYR A 155 15.67 9.96 17.97
C TYR A 155 16.74 8.92 17.63
N TYR A 156 17.16 8.15 18.63
CA TYR A 156 18.36 7.29 18.53
C TYR A 156 18.05 5.79 18.53
N ARG A 157 16.78 5.39 18.62
CA ARG A 157 16.41 3.98 18.47
C ARG A 157 16.76 3.50 17.07
N THR A 158 17.40 2.33 17.03
CA THR A 158 17.87 1.68 15.81
C THR A 158 17.58 0.19 15.94
N ASP A 159 16.76 -0.36 15.06
CA ASP A 159 16.50 -1.80 15.02
C ASP A 159 17.53 -2.48 14.09
N VAL A 160 18.00 -3.68 14.45
CA VAL A 160 19.04 -4.39 13.67
C VAL A 160 18.58 -4.66 12.23
N GLU A 161 17.34 -5.10 12.05
CA GLU A 161 16.73 -5.37 10.74
C GLU A 161 16.61 -4.10 9.87
N ALA A 162 16.69 -2.90 10.47
CA ALA A 162 16.68 -1.65 9.72
C ALA A 162 17.96 -1.46 8.89
N GLU A 163 19.11 -1.94 9.37
CA GLU A 163 20.36 -1.95 8.61
C GLU A 163 20.28 -2.93 7.44
N ASP A 164 19.68 -4.11 7.66
CA ASP A 164 19.44 -5.10 6.61
C ASP A 164 18.50 -4.54 5.53
N LEU A 165 17.46 -3.79 5.92
CA LEU A 165 16.57 -3.09 5.00
C LEU A 165 17.34 -2.06 4.16
N ILE A 166 18.23 -1.26 4.77
CA ILE A 166 19.04 -0.27 4.07
C ILE A 166 19.97 -0.96 3.06
N GLY A 167 20.66 -2.03 3.47
CA GLY A 167 21.50 -2.84 2.59
C GLY A 167 20.70 -3.40 1.42
N LEU A 168 19.54 -4.02 1.70
CA LEU A 168 18.65 -4.57 0.68
C LEU A 168 18.21 -3.51 -0.34
N MET A 169 17.79 -2.33 0.12
CA MET A 169 17.38 -1.24 -0.78
C MET A 169 18.56 -0.74 -1.61
N GLY A 170 19.74 -0.59 -0.99
CA GLY A 170 20.97 -0.20 -1.66
C GLY A 170 21.41 -1.18 -2.75
N ASP A 171 21.37 -2.48 -2.47
CA ASP A 171 21.74 -3.56 -3.40
C ASP A 171 20.88 -3.55 -4.67
N HIS A 172 19.62 -3.12 -4.55
CA HIS A 172 18.68 -2.99 -5.67
C HIS A 172 18.58 -1.55 -6.23
N GLY A 173 19.45 -0.64 -5.80
CA GLY A 173 19.52 0.73 -6.29
C GLY A 173 18.27 1.56 -5.98
N LEU A 174 17.62 1.31 -4.84
CA LEU A 174 16.51 2.12 -4.36
C LEU A 174 16.98 3.25 -3.45
N GLU A 175 16.35 4.41 -3.63
CA GLU A 175 16.55 5.61 -2.84
C GLU A 175 15.36 5.81 -1.89
N LEU A 176 15.64 6.27 -0.67
CA LEU A 176 14.59 6.63 0.29
C LEU A 176 13.91 7.92 -0.15
N LEU A 177 12.63 7.84 -0.48
CA LEU A 177 11.81 8.98 -0.87
C LEU A 177 11.20 9.69 0.34
N THR A 178 10.86 8.95 1.41
CA THR A 178 10.29 9.52 2.62
C THR A 178 11.28 10.51 3.25
N PRO A 179 10.92 11.80 3.39
CA PRO A 179 11.82 12.76 4.01
C PRO A 179 12.12 12.39 5.45
N ARG A 180 13.38 12.55 5.86
CA ARG A 180 13.80 12.26 7.23
C ARG A 180 13.00 13.07 8.26
N GLY A 181 12.49 12.39 9.28
CA GLY A 181 11.71 12.98 10.37
C GLY A 181 10.23 13.19 10.03
N THR A 182 9.76 12.72 8.88
CA THR A 182 8.34 12.71 8.53
C THR A 182 7.56 11.92 9.59
N THR A 183 6.59 12.55 10.25
CA THR A 183 5.74 11.84 11.21
C THR A 183 4.74 10.98 10.44
N THR A 184 4.93 9.67 10.47
CA THR A 184 4.04 8.70 9.82
C THR A 184 3.22 7.88 10.81
N CYS A 185 3.59 7.90 12.09
CA CYS A 185 2.81 7.30 13.17
C CYS A 185 2.75 8.25 14.38
N GLU A 186 1.56 8.42 14.97
CA GLU A 186 1.23 9.23 16.14
C GLU A 186 0.49 8.37 17.18
N LYS A 187 1.18 7.94 18.23
CA LYS A 187 0.59 7.18 19.35
C LYS A 187 0.32 8.10 20.53
N HIS A 188 -0.90 8.05 21.07
CA HIS A 188 -1.30 8.80 22.25
C HIS A 188 -1.21 7.90 23.48
N GLU A 189 -0.24 8.12 24.35
CA GLU A 189 -0.02 7.28 25.54
C GLU A 189 0.32 8.14 26.76
N ARG A 190 -0.32 7.87 27.90
CA ARG A 190 -0.07 8.53 29.21
C ARG A 190 -0.04 10.07 29.16
N GLY A 191 -0.86 10.67 28.29
CA GLY A 191 -0.93 12.13 28.12
C GLY A 191 0.17 12.72 27.23
N ALA A 192 1.03 11.89 26.64
CA ALA A 192 2.03 12.27 25.65
C ALA A 192 1.64 11.78 24.24
N VAL A 193 2.20 12.43 23.22
CA VAL A 193 2.08 12.02 21.82
C VAL A 193 3.45 11.59 21.33
N TRP A 194 3.60 10.30 21.05
CA TRP A 194 4.78 9.70 20.47
C TRP A 194 4.70 9.74 18.96
N LYS A 195 5.72 10.32 18.32
CA LYS A 195 5.77 10.52 16.88
C LYS A 195 6.97 9.77 16.30
N THR A 196 6.70 8.90 15.34
CA THR A 196 7.73 8.05 14.72
C THR A 196 7.61 8.09 13.19
N THR A 197 8.67 7.62 12.54
CA THR A 197 8.76 7.46 11.08
C THR A 197 8.99 5.99 10.83
N ILE A 198 7.94 5.24 10.51
CA ILE A 198 7.99 3.79 10.29
C ILE A 198 7.33 3.36 8.99
N ASP A 199 6.59 4.27 8.35
CA ASP A 199 6.01 4.09 7.03
C ASP A 199 6.95 4.73 5.99
N LEU A 200 7.52 3.90 5.12
CA LEU A 200 8.58 4.33 4.21
C LEU A 200 8.17 4.14 2.75
N ALA A 201 8.62 5.06 1.91
CA ALA A 201 8.58 4.97 0.46
C ALA A 201 10.02 4.96 -0.07
N TRP A 202 10.32 3.96 -0.89
CA TRP A 202 11.60 3.77 -1.57
C TRP A 202 11.33 3.66 -3.07
N ALA A 203 12.24 4.12 -3.92
CA ALA A 203 12.11 3.87 -5.35
C ALA A 203 13.47 3.81 -6.07
N SER A 204 13.52 3.05 -7.16
CA SER A 204 14.68 3.06 -8.08
C SER A 204 15.00 4.48 -8.54
N SER A 205 16.28 4.78 -8.77
CA SER A 205 16.74 6.14 -9.14
C SER A 205 15.96 6.80 -10.27
N THR A 206 15.52 6.05 -11.30
CA THR A 206 14.71 6.61 -12.39
C THR A 206 13.37 7.19 -11.90
N LEU A 207 12.74 6.53 -10.93
CA LEU A 207 11.49 6.97 -10.33
C LEU A 207 11.72 8.07 -9.30
N ALA A 208 12.81 7.97 -8.51
CA ALA A 208 13.22 9.01 -7.57
C ALA A 208 13.47 10.36 -8.29
N ASN A 209 14.13 10.34 -9.45
CA ASN A 209 14.34 11.53 -10.29
C ASN A 209 13.06 12.13 -10.88
N ARG A 210 11.93 11.40 -10.79
CA ARG A 210 10.60 11.85 -11.22
C ARG A 210 9.68 12.15 -10.05
N LEU A 211 10.19 12.12 -8.82
CA LEU A 211 9.43 12.45 -7.62
C LEU A 211 8.94 13.89 -7.71
N ILE A 212 7.63 14.07 -7.57
CA ILE A 212 7.00 15.37 -7.40
C ILE A 212 6.95 15.72 -5.91
N ARG A 213 6.52 14.76 -5.08
CA ARG A 213 6.46 14.88 -3.61
C ARG A 213 6.33 13.53 -2.92
N CYS A 214 6.78 13.47 -1.67
CA CYS A 214 6.53 12.39 -0.73
C CYS A 214 6.23 13.01 0.64
N GLU A 215 4.96 13.05 1.05
CA GLU A 215 4.50 13.85 2.18
C GLU A 215 3.45 13.12 3.01
N ALA A 216 3.58 13.18 4.34
CA ALA A 216 2.55 12.73 5.27
C ALA A 216 1.32 13.66 5.24
N GLN A 217 0.14 13.09 5.05
CA GLN A 217 -1.14 13.79 4.93
C GLN A 217 -1.91 13.68 6.24
N ARG A 218 -1.43 14.39 7.27
CA ARG A 218 -2.02 14.35 8.62
C ARG A 218 -3.51 14.71 8.66
N GLN A 219 -3.99 15.52 7.73
CA GLN A 219 -5.40 15.88 7.60
C GLN A 219 -6.30 14.71 7.18
N TRP A 220 -5.74 13.63 6.63
CA TRP A 220 -6.46 12.39 6.31
C TRP A 220 -6.46 11.38 7.46
N LEU A 221 -5.79 11.70 8.57
CA LEU A 221 -5.76 10.87 9.77
C LEU A 221 -7.10 10.96 10.49
N HIS A 222 -7.82 9.84 10.54
CA HIS A 222 -9.08 9.77 11.27
C HIS A 222 -9.11 8.52 12.15
N ALA A 223 -8.72 8.70 13.42
CA ALA A 223 -8.72 7.69 14.48
C ALA A 223 -7.74 6.52 14.33
N ALA A 224 -6.95 6.45 13.25
CA ALA A 224 -5.77 5.61 13.20
C ALA A 224 -4.58 6.29 13.91
N ASP A 225 -3.57 5.51 14.27
CA ASP A 225 -2.26 5.99 14.70
C ASP A 225 -1.31 6.21 13.52
N HIS A 226 -1.54 5.59 12.35
CA HIS A 226 -0.76 5.82 11.14
C HIS A 226 -1.29 6.97 10.27
N VAL A 227 -0.41 7.92 9.96
CA VAL A 227 -0.62 9.04 9.05
C VAL A 227 -0.39 8.59 7.60
N PRO A 228 -1.38 8.73 6.71
CA PRO A 228 -1.22 8.37 5.30
C PRO A 228 -0.07 9.13 4.64
N VAL A 229 0.74 8.44 3.84
CA VAL A 229 1.83 9.04 3.06
C VAL A 229 1.42 9.13 1.59
N LEU A 230 1.41 10.35 1.04
CA LEU A 230 1.20 10.60 -0.38
C LEU A 230 2.54 10.64 -1.09
N THR A 231 2.77 9.71 -2.01
CA THR A 231 3.93 9.71 -2.91
C THR A 231 3.45 9.92 -4.35
N GLU A 232 3.95 10.97 -5.00
CA GLU A 232 3.56 11.36 -6.35
C GLU A 232 4.80 11.37 -7.26
N VAL A 233 4.74 10.64 -8.36
CA VAL A 233 5.82 10.51 -9.35
C VAL A 233 5.31 10.86 -10.75
N ASN A 234 6.12 11.59 -11.51
CA ASN A 234 5.77 12.03 -12.87
C ASN A 234 5.98 10.92 -13.90
N ILE A 235 4.91 10.15 -14.15
CA ILE A 235 4.92 8.98 -15.02
C ILE A 235 3.65 8.96 -15.86
N GLU A 236 3.82 8.74 -17.16
CA GLU A 236 2.69 8.53 -18.05
C GLU A 236 2.15 7.10 -17.92
N THR A 237 0.88 6.99 -17.56
CA THR A 237 0.15 5.74 -17.47
C THR A 237 -1.01 5.73 -18.45
N GLN A 238 -1.32 4.55 -19.00
CA GLN A 238 -2.45 4.41 -19.90
C GLN A 238 -3.76 4.53 -19.12
N GLN A 239 -4.53 5.56 -19.45
CA GLN A 239 -5.87 5.75 -18.91
C GLN A 239 -6.86 4.83 -19.63
N ARG A 240 -7.83 4.31 -18.88
CA ARG A 240 -8.92 3.50 -19.39
C ARG A 240 -9.68 4.29 -20.46
N PRO A 241 -9.87 3.73 -21.66
CA PRO A 241 -10.67 4.37 -22.69
C PRO A 241 -12.07 4.69 -22.15
N ARG A 242 -12.57 5.90 -22.45
CA ARG A 242 -13.97 6.25 -22.15
C ARG A 242 -14.88 5.37 -22.99
N HIS A 243 -15.42 4.30 -22.39
CA HIS A 243 -16.52 3.57 -23.02
C HIS A 243 -17.79 4.41 -22.93
N LYS A 244 -18.52 4.52 -24.05
CA LYS A 244 -19.88 5.08 -24.04
C LYS A 244 -20.72 4.25 -23.07
N ARG A 245 -21.16 4.88 -21.98
CA ARG A 245 -22.06 4.22 -21.02
C ARG A 245 -23.41 4.08 -21.69
N LEU A 246 -23.80 2.86 -22.05
CA LEU A 246 -25.12 2.59 -22.61
C LEU A 246 -26.18 3.01 -21.58
N GLN A 247 -27.13 3.85 -22.02
CA GLN A 247 -28.24 4.28 -21.19
C GLN A 247 -29.31 3.20 -21.20
N TRP A 248 -29.05 2.08 -20.52
CA TRP A 248 -29.95 0.93 -20.45
C TRP A 248 -31.38 1.30 -20.03
N LYS A 249 -31.54 2.31 -19.16
CA LYS A 249 -32.86 2.81 -18.76
C LYS A 249 -33.67 3.44 -19.90
N ASN A 250 -33.00 3.98 -20.91
CA ASN A 250 -33.60 4.64 -22.07
C ASN A 250 -33.54 3.75 -23.31
N ALA A 251 -33.11 2.49 -23.17
CA ALA A 251 -33.11 1.55 -24.27
C ALA A 251 -34.56 1.16 -24.59
N ASP A 252 -34.92 1.16 -25.88
CA ASP A 252 -36.16 0.55 -26.34
C ASP A 252 -36.00 -0.97 -26.29
N TRP A 253 -36.32 -1.53 -25.12
CA TRP A 253 -36.24 -2.97 -24.88
C TRP A 253 -37.16 -3.78 -25.77
N LYS A 254 -38.26 -3.18 -26.23
CA LYS A 254 -39.24 -3.85 -27.09
C LYS A 254 -38.68 -4.03 -28.49
N ALA A 255 -38.06 -3.00 -29.05
CA ALA A 255 -37.35 -3.07 -30.33
C ALA A 255 -36.16 -4.04 -30.26
N TRP A 256 -35.41 -4.03 -29.15
CA TRP A 256 -34.27 -4.93 -28.97
C TRP A 256 -34.68 -6.40 -28.91
N LEU A 257 -35.72 -6.74 -28.13
CA LEU A 257 -36.24 -8.11 -28.04
C LEU A 257 -36.80 -8.60 -29.39
N ALA A 258 -37.49 -7.74 -30.13
CA ALA A 258 -38.02 -8.07 -31.46
C ALA A 258 -36.91 -8.38 -32.48
N ALA A 259 -35.74 -7.73 -32.35
CA ALA A 259 -34.58 -7.98 -33.20
C ALA A 259 -33.84 -9.29 -32.89
N LEU A 260 -34.04 -9.87 -31.69
CA LEU A 260 -33.43 -11.14 -31.27
C LEU A 260 -34.26 -12.37 -31.64
N THR A 261 -35.54 -12.21 -31.94
CA THR A 261 -36.37 -13.28 -32.49
C THR A 261 -35.94 -13.58 -33.93
N PRO A 262 -35.55 -14.82 -34.27
CA PRO A 262 -35.21 -15.20 -35.65
C PRO A 262 -36.40 -14.90 -36.57
N ARG A 263 -36.13 -14.32 -37.75
CA ARG A 263 -37.15 -14.19 -38.78
C ARG A 263 -37.44 -15.61 -39.31
N SER A 264 -38.63 -16.12 -39.00
CA SER A 264 -39.21 -17.33 -39.60
C SER A 264 -39.53 -17.13 -41.07
#